data_AF-A0AAV0NG62-F1
#
_entry.id   AF-A0AAV0NG62-F1
#
_cell.length_a   1.000
_cell.length_b   1.000
_cell.length_c   1.000
_cell.angle_alpha   90.00
_cell.angle_beta   90.00
_cell.angle_gamma   90.00
#
_symmetry.space_group_name_H-M   'P 1'
#
loop_
_entity.id
_entity.type
_entity.pdbx_description
1 polymer ?
#
loop_
_entity_poly.entity_id
_entity_poly.type
_entity_poly.pdbx_seq_one_letter_code
_entity_poly.pdbx_strand_id
1 'polypeptide(L)'
;SFHFRSLSIALPKTLLFSESEVSILNPVFLPLPFAFGVKGKRLLELFTTFYAFLFVGSFWVVDALCVRKQKGRFDIKINRMATQAATAFSGNIKKAFAGIKRINLDGLRWRVFDAKGQVLGRLASQLSIVLQGKDKPTYAPNRDDGDMCIVINAKDISVTGRKMTDKVYYWHTGYIGHLKERTLKDQMAKDPTEVIRKAVMRMLPRNKLRDDRDRKLRIFADGEHPFGDRPIEPYVMPPRTVREMRPRARRAMVRAQKKAEMQAQGGSDTRKNKKKEVEEEEDA
;
A
#
# COMPACT_ATOMS: atom_id res chain seq x y z
N SER A 1 -50.57 39.15 -1.98
CA SER A 1 -51.11 39.29 -0.62
C SER A 1 -50.45 38.27 0.28
N PHE A 2 -50.04 38.70 1.50
CA PHE A 2 -49.35 37.92 2.55
C PHE A 2 -47.87 37.58 2.25
N HIS A 3 -46.89 37.67 3.16
CA HIS A 3 -46.84 38.26 4.50
C HIS A 3 -45.36 38.50 4.86
N PHE A 4 -45.14 39.55 5.66
CA PHE A 4 -43.95 39.93 6.42
C PHE A 4 -43.11 38.81 7.07
N ARG A 5 -41.76 38.93 7.01
CA ARG A 5 -40.78 38.90 8.13
C ARG A 5 -39.36 38.90 7.53
N SER A 6 -38.64 40.02 7.49
CA SER A 6 -37.90 40.71 8.57
C SER A 6 -36.51 40.13 8.86
N LEU A 7 -35.48 40.86 8.39
CA LEU A 7 -34.24 41.32 9.07
C LEU A 7 -33.36 40.28 9.80
N SER A 8 -32.04 40.39 9.95
CA SER A 8 -31.01 41.37 9.58
C SER A 8 -29.68 40.73 10.00
N ILE A 9 -28.58 40.92 9.26
CA ILE A 9 -27.23 40.81 9.84
C ILE A 9 -26.45 42.04 9.42
N ALA A 10 -26.14 42.87 10.41
CA ALA A 10 -25.33 44.07 10.33
C ALA A 10 -23.87 43.74 10.71
N LEU A 11 -22.92 44.28 9.94
CA LEU A 11 -21.54 44.61 10.33
C LEU A 11 -21.58 45.73 11.43
N PRO A 12 -20.50 46.12 12.18
CA PRO A 12 -19.12 46.38 11.70
C PRO A 12 -17.93 46.45 12.73
N LYS A 13 -16.77 47.00 12.28
CA LYS A 13 -15.64 47.71 12.99
C LYS A 13 -14.51 46.86 13.59
N THR A 14 -13.24 46.89 13.15
CA THR A 14 -12.15 47.93 13.03
C THR A 14 -11.39 48.28 14.33
N LEU A 15 -10.06 48.47 14.17
CA LEU A 15 -9.02 49.12 15.02
C LEU A 15 -8.15 48.15 15.85
N LEU A 16 -6.85 48.34 16.11
CA LEU A 16 -5.67 49.10 15.60
C LEU A 16 -4.50 48.72 16.56
N PHE A 17 -3.25 48.75 16.09
CA PHE A 17 -2.00 49.05 16.86
C PHE A 17 -1.57 48.06 17.98
N SER A 18 -0.34 47.92 18.46
CA SER A 18 1.04 48.37 18.20
C SER A 18 1.90 47.50 19.17
N GLU A 19 2.98 46.87 18.69
CA GLU A 19 4.40 47.12 19.07
C GLU A 19 4.79 47.13 20.57
N SER A 20 5.94 46.48 20.84
CA SER A 20 6.84 46.60 22.01
C SER A 20 6.35 45.94 23.32
N GLU A 21 7.13 45.33 24.23
CA GLU A 21 8.55 44.97 24.36
C GLU A 21 8.69 44.15 25.67
N VAL A 22 9.86 43.51 25.88
CA VAL A 22 10.50 43.25 27.21
C VAL A 22 9.85 42.16 28.10
N SER A 23 10.39 40.92 28.19
CA SER A 23 11.61 40.47 28.88
C SER A 23 11.37 39.96 30.33
N ILE A 24 12.11 38.88 30.67
CA ILE A 24 12.77 38.58 31.98
C ILE A 24 12.07 37.66 33.03
N LEU A 25 12.77 36.54 33.33
CA LEU A 25 12.99 35.79 34.61
C LEU A 25 11.75 35.27 35.38
N ASN A 26 11.69 34.11 36.04
CA ASN A 26 12.64 33.10 36.54
C ASN A 26 11.81 31.87 37.03
N PRO A 27 12.37 30.64 37.08
CA PRO A 27 11.78 29.50 37.79
C PRO A 27 12.21 29.46 39.27
N VAL A 28 11.27 29.24 40.19
CA VAL A 28 11.52 29.08 41.64
C VAL A 28 11.63 27.59 42.01
N PHE A 29 12.55 27.34 42.94
CA PHE A 29 13.19 26.10 43.34
C PHE A 29 12.73 25.68 44.76
N LEU A 30 12.81 24.36 45.08
CA LEU A 30 12.87 23.66 46.40
C LEU A 30 11.58 23.37 47.22
N PRO A 31 11.60 22.44 48.22
CA PRO A 31 12.65 21.48 48.66
C PRO A 31 12.21 20.00 48.96
N LEU A 32 13.20 19.11 49.10
CA LEU A 32 13.15 17.76 49.73
C LEU A 32 12.93 17.83 51.26
N PRO A 33 12.68 16.70 51.98
CA PRO A 33 13.80 16.16 52.78
C PRO A 33 13.79 14.64 53.17
N PHE A 34 14.94 14.20 53.74
CA PHE A 34 15.26 13.05 54.63
C PHE A 34 15.00 11.59 54.14
N ALA A 35 15.75 10.55 54.47
CA ALA A 35 17.12 10.26 54.95
C ALA A 35 17.18 8.74 55.16
N PHE A 36 18.27 8.05 54.81
CA PHE A 36 18.73 6.84 55.50
C PHE A 36 20.19 6.60 55.12
N GLY A 37 21.06 6.48 56.12
CA GLY A 37 22.47 6.19 55.93
C GLY A 37 22.85 4.83 56.51
N VAL A 38 23.95 4.23 56.02
CA VAL A 38 24.85 3.36 56.80
C VAL A 38 26.28 3.43 56.19
N LYS A 39 27.21 3.89 57.05
CA LYS A 39 28.64 3.56 57.24
C LYS A 39 29.50 3.02 56.08
N GLY A 40 30.70 3.61 55.94
CA GLY A 40 31.91 2.83 55.66
C GLY A 40 32.96 3.52 54.79
N LYS A 41 33.90 4.23 55.43
CA LYS A 41 35.03 4.97 54.84
C LYS A 41 36.03 4.06 54.11
N ARG A 42 36.56 4.54 52.98
CA ARG A 42 38.00 4.57 52.58
C ARG A 42 38.07 5.09 51.13
N LEU A 43 38.45 6.35 50.92
CA LEU A 43 39.82 6.90 50.82
C LEU A 43 40.21 6.99 49.32
N LEU A 44 40.70 8.16 48.91
CA LEU A 44 41.23 8.54 47.58
C LEU A 44 40.17 8.73 46.47
N GLU A 45 40.04 9.84 45.75
CA GLU A 45 40.68 11.15 45.75
C GLU A 45 39.67 12.17 45.19
N LEU A 46 39.33 13.18 45.99
CA LEU A 46 38.78 14.45 45.57
C LEU A 46 39.78 15.49 46.06
N PHE A 47 40.87 15.72 45.33
CA PHE A 47 41.85 16.76 45.71
C PHE A 47 42.64 17.31 44.52
N THR A 48 41.98 17.59 43.41
CA THR A 48 42.60 18.38 42.31
C THR A 48 41.60 19.29 41.60
N THR A 49 40.68 19.88 42.35
CA THR A 49 40.07 21.17 41.96
C THR A 49 40.64 22.24 42.89
N PHE A 50 41.84 22.79 42.63
CA PHE A 50 42.22 24.12 43.18
C PHE A 50 43.49 24.78 42.61
N TYR A 51 44.07 24.30 41.51
CA TYR A 51 45.14 25.02 40.78
C TYR A 51 44.82 24.92 39.29
N ALA A 52 44.77 25.94 38.45
CA ALA A 52 44.91 27.39 38.58
C ALA A 52 44.35 27.91 37.24
N PHE A 53 43.22 28.61 37.19
CA PHE A 53 43.09 30.07 37.18
C PHE A 53 44.14 30.91 36.40
N LEU A 54 44.87 30.32 35.44
CA LEU A 54 45.69 31.08 34.48
C LEU A 54 45.75 30.39 33.11
N PHE A 55 44.61 30.10 32.47
CA PHE A 55 44.61 29.82 31.02
C PHE A 55 43.22 30.01 30.38
N VAL A 56 42.48 31.05 30.80
CA VAL A 56 41.28 31.52 30.08
C VAL A 56 41.59 32.90 29.51
N GLY A 57 42.45 32.89 28.51
CA GLY A 57 42.86 34.09 27.79
C GLY A 57 43.70 33.63 26.61
N SER A 58 43.13 33.70 25.41
CA SER A 58 43.79 33.36 24.14
C SER A 58 43.80 31.88 23.74
N PHE A 59 42.63 31.25 23.60
CA PHE A 59 42.46 30.15 22.62
C PHE A 59 41.05 30.03 22.04
N TRP A 60 40.26 31.09 22.11
CA TRP A 60 38.95 31.21 21.45
C TRP A 60 39.01 32.26 20.32
N VAL A 61 39.89 32.02 19.34
CA VAL A 61 39.83 32.73 18.03
C VAL A 61 39.89 31.76 16.84
N VAL A 62 40.01 30.44 17.05
CA VAL A 62 40.04 29.47 15.93
C VAL A 62 38.81 28.57 15.84
N ASP A 63 37.98 28.47 16.88
CA ASP A 63 36.78 27.59 16.86
C ASP A 63 35.45 28.26 16.46
N ALA A 64 35.45 29.54 16.09
CA ALA A 64 34.27 30.21 15.52
C ALA A 64 34.22 30.16 13.97
N LEU A 65 35.34 29.83 13.31
CA LEU A 65 35.43 29.64 11.86
C LEU A 65 35.24 28.18 11.42
N CYS A 66 35.41 27.22 12.34
CA CYS A 66 35.21 25.80 12.06
C CYS A 66 33.73 25.38 12.08
N VAL A 67 32.90 25.98 12.95
CA VAL A 67 31.46 25.65 13.06
C VAL A 67 30.58 26.34 12.00
N ARG A 68 31.01 27.48 11.42
CA ARG A 68 30.30 28.12 10.29
C ARG A 68 30.49 27.39 8.96
N LYS A 69 31.55 26.60 8.80
CA LYS A 69 31.87 25.90 7.53
C LYS A 69 31.21 24.52 7.41
N GLN A 70 30.65 23.98 8.50
CA GLN A 70 29.83 22.77 8.45
C GLN A 70 28.34 23.04 8.14
N LYS A 71 27.76 24.18 8.54
CA LYS A 71 26.36 24.52 8.21
C LYS A 71 26.13 24.71 6.70
N GLY A 72 27.02 25.45 6.02
CA GLY A 72 26.91 25.66 4.56
C GLY A 72 27.05 24.39 3.70
N ARG A 73 27.75 23.35 4.18
CA ARG A 73 27.90 22.07 3.45
C ARG A 73 26.71 21.13 3.68
N PHE A 74 26.04 21.23 4.84
CA PHE A 74 24.82 20.49 5.15
C PHE A 74 23.60 21.09 4.42
N ASP A 75 23.47 22.41 4.37
CA ASP A 75 22.36 23.09 3.70
C ASP A 75 22.36 22.85 2.17
N ILE A 76 23.54 22.78 1.53
CA ILE A 76 23.64 22.46 0.09
C ILE A 76 23.25 20.99 -0.18
N LYS A 77 23.55 20.05 0.72
CA LYS A 77 23.14 18.64 0.57
C LYS A 77 21.64 18.45 0.77
N ILE A 78 21.05 19.12 1.75
CA ILE A 78 19.60 19.08 2.01
C ILE A 78 18.83 19.70 0.84
N ASN A 79 19.25 20.87 0.35
CA ASN A 79 18.61 21.52 -0.80
C ASN A 79 18.76 20.71 -2.09
N ARG A 80 19.89 20.00 -2.29
CA ARG A 80 20.11 19.10 -3.44
C ARG A 80 19.29 17.81 -3.35
N MET A 81 19.05 17.27 -2.15
CA MET A 81 18.15 16.13 -1.94
C MET A 81 16.68 16.51 -2.09
N ALA A 82 16.27 17.68 -1.60
CA ALA A 82 14.92 18.21 -1.78
C ALA A 82 14.62 18.54 -3.26
N THR A 83 15.58 19.15 -3.99
CA THR A 83 15.44 19.34 -5.45
C THR A 83 15.46 18.02 -6.21
N GLN A 84 16.24 17.02 -5.79
CA GLN A 84 16.18 15.67 -6.40
C GLN A 84 14.82 14.99 -6.18
N ALA A 85 14.23 15.09 -4.99
CA ALA A 85 12.90 14.56 -4.71
C ALA A 85 11.81 15.27 -5.53
N ALA A 86 11.87 16.60 -5.64
CA ALA A 86 10.94 17.38 -6.46
C ALA A 86 11.12 17.12 -7.99
N THR A 87 12.35 16.90 -8.45
CA THR A 87 12.63 16.54 -9.85
C THR A 87 12.16 15.11 -10.16
N ALA A 88 12.33 14.18 -9.21
CA ALA A 88 11.79 12.83 -9.30
C ALA A 88 10.25 12.84 -9.35
N PHE A 89 9.60 13.68 -8.54
CA PHE A 89 8.14 13.85 -8.55
C PHE A 89 7.64 14.45 -9.88
N SER A 90 8.26 15.52 -10.38
CA SER A 90 7.86 16.17 -11.64
C SER A 90 8.13 15.32 -12.90
N GLY A 91 9.19 14.50 -12.90
CA GLY A 91 9.40 13.46 -13.91
C GLY A 91 8.29 12.40 -13.90
N ASN A 92 7.78 12.06 -12.72
CA ASN A 92 6.67 11.12 -12.54
C ASN A 92 5.34 11.67 -13.06
N ILE A 93 5.10 12.99 -12.93
CA ILE A 93 3.90 13.66 -13.47
C ILE A 93 3.81 13.49 -14.99
N LYS A 94 4.87 13.83 -15.74
CA LYS A 94 4.85 13.72 -17.22
C LYS A 94 4.62 12.27 -17.68
N LYS A 95 5.22 11.29 -16.99
CA LYS A 95 5.02 9.86 -17.25
C LYS A 95 3.60 9.40 -16.89
N ALA A 96 3.02 9.94 -15.82
CA ALA A 96 1.65 9.65 -15.42
C ALA A 96 0.62 10.14 -16.44
N PHE A 97 0.79 11.36 -16.95
CA PHE A 97 -0.10 11.95 -17.96
C PHE A 97 0.19 11.49 -19.40
N ALA A 98 1.31 10.80 -19.65
CA ALA A 98 1.65 10.29 -20.98
C ALA A 98 0.60 9.28 -21.48
N GLY A 99 -0.01 9.60 -22.63
CA GLY A 99 -1.02 8.76 -23.28
C GLY A 99 -2.47 8.99 -22.83
N ILE A 100 -2.70 9.78 -21.77
CA ILE A 100 -4.06 10.14 -21.30
C ILE A 100 -4.78 11.02 -22.34
N LYS A 101 -4.05 11.93 -22.98
CA LYS A 101 -4.59 12.92 -23.94
C LYS A 101 -5.32 12.32 -25.16
N ARG A 102 -5.18 11.01 -25.42
CA ARG A 102 -5.84 10.35 -26.55
C ARG A 102 -7.24 9.81 -26.23
N ILE A 103 -7.68 9.90 -24.97
CA ILE A 103 -8.91 9.25 -24.49
C ILE A 103 -9.88 10.32 -24.02
N ASN A 104 -11.18 10.07 -24.18
CA ASN A 104 -12.24 10.88 -23.58
C ASN A 104 -12.30 10.56 -22.07
N LEU A 105 -11.95 11.52 -21.24
CA LEU A 105 -11.91 11.39 -19.78
C LEU A 105 -13.20 11.90 -19.11
N ASP A 106 -14.07 12.53 -19.87
CA ASP A 106 -15.22 13.24 -19.35
C ASP A 106 -16.26 12.25 -18.80
N GLY A 107 -16.71 12.47 -17.56
CA GLY A 107 -17.70 11.64 -16.90
C GLY A 107 -17.18 10.29 -16.35
N LEU A 108 -15.88 9.99 -16.44
CA LEU A 108 -15.29 8.78 -15.85
C LEU A 108 -14.94 9.00 -14.38
N ARG A 109 -15.15 7.96 -13.56
CA ARG A 109 -14.73 7.97 -12.15
C ARG A 109 -13.27 7.57 -12.04
N TRP A 110 -12.62 8.11 -11.01
CA TRP A 110 -11.23 7.87 -10.71
C TRP A 110 -11.15 7.01 -9.47
N ARG A 111 -10.61 5.80 -9.60
CA ARG A 111 -10.55 4.85 -8.49
C ARG A 111 -9.11 4.56 -8.09
N VAL A 112 -8.83 4.66 -6.80
CA VAL A 112 -7.52 4.32 -6.24
C VAL A 112 -7.56 2.94 -5.59
N PHE A 113 -6.59 2.11 -5.96
CA PHE A 113 -6.38 0.75 -5.45
C PHE A 113 -5.04 0.69 -4.73
N ASP A 114 -5.06 0.27 -3.46
CA ASP A 114 -3.84 -0.04 -2.74
C ASP A 114 -3.40 -1.48 -3.00
N ALA A 115 -2.19 -1.66 -3.53
CA ALA A 115 -1.62 -2.99 -3.79
C ALA A 115 -0.97 -3.62 -2.56
N LYS A 116 -0.77 -2.86 -1.47
CA LYS A 116 -0.05 -3.32 -0.28
C LYS A 116 -0.67 -4.58 0.31
N GLY A 117 0.12 -5.65 0.39
CA GLY A 117 -0.31 -6.94 0.94
C GLY A 117 -1.33 -7.70 0.06
N GLN A 118 -1.81 -7.12 -1.03
CA GLN A 118 -2.77 -7.76 -1.93
C GLN A 118 -2.09 -8.80 -2.83
N VAL A 119 -2.80 -9.89 -3.11
CA VAL A 119 -2.28 -10.95 -3.98
C VAL A 119 -2.39 -10.52 -5.44
N LEU A 120 -1.28 -10.54 -6.18
CA LEU A 120 -1.16 -10.08 -7.57
C LEU A 120 -2.35 -10.47 -8.46
N GLY A 121 -2.71 -11.75 -8.51
CA GLY A 121 -3.78 -12.23 -9.39
C GLY A 121 -5.18 -11.74 -9.00
N ARG A 122 -5.43 -11.58 -7.69
CA ARG A 122 -6.74 -11.12 -7.20
C ARG A 122 -6.91 -9.63 -7.49
N LEU A 123 -5.89 -8.84 -7.19
CA LEU A 123 -5.85 -7.42 -7.54
C LEU A 123 -6.04 -7.23 -9.04
N ALA A 124 -5.29 -7.96 -9.87
CA ALA A 124 -5.37 -7.86 -11.33
C ALA A 124 -6.78 -8.21 -11.88
N SER A 125 -7.47 -9.17 -11.26
CA SER A 125 -8.84 -9.53 -11.65
C SER A 125 -9.86 -8.43 -11.35
N GLN A 126 -9.73 -7.74 -10.21
CA GLN A 126 -10.65 -6.64 -9.89
C GLN A 126 -10.36 -5.43 -10.77
N LEU A 127 -9.08 -5.12 -10.99
CA LEU A 127 -8.67 -4.08 -11.93
C LEU A 127 -9.24 -4.33 -13.33
N SER A 128 -9.19 -5.55 -13.84
CA SER A 128 -9.71 -5.85 -15.17
C SER A 128 -11.24 -5.70 -15.29
N ILE A 129 -11.99 -5.96 -14.22
CA ILE A 129 -13.46 -5.76 -14.17
C ILE A 129 -13.79 -4.26 -14.22
N VAL A 130 -13.11 -3.46 -13.40
CA VAL A 130 -13.33 -2.01 -13.30
C VAL A 130 -12.88 -1.29 -14.57
N LEU A 131 -11.73 -1.68 -15.15
CA LEU A 131 -11.27 -1.17 -16.45
C LEU A 131 -12.20 -1.52 -17.61
N GLN A 132 -12.98 -2.60 -17.50
CA GLN A 132 -14.02 -2.93 -18.48
C GLN A 132 -15.33 -2.19 -18.21
N GLY A 133 -15.53 -1.64 -17.01
CA GLY A 133 -16.78 -1.04 -16.56
C GLY A 133 -17.88 -2.05 -16.25
N LYS A 134 -17.54 -3.33 -16.08
CA LYS A 134 -18.49 -4.42 -15.79
C LYS A 134 -19.12 -4.32 -14.40
N ASP A 135 -18.55 -3.50 -13.54
CA ASP A 135 -19.08 -3.16 -12.22
C ASP A 135 -20.29 -2.21 -12.31
N LYS A 136 -20.47 -1.50 -13.43
CA LYS A 136 -21.60 -0.59 -13.64
C LYS A 136 -22.75 -1.30 -14.36
N PRO A 137 -24.01 -1.00 -14.00
CA PRO A 137 -25.18 -1.57 -14.68
C PRO A 137 -25.31 -1.07 -16.13
N THR A 138 -24.71 0.07 -16.47
CA THR A 138 -24.71 0.67 -17.82
C THR A 138 -23.72 -0.02 -18.77
N TYR A 139 -23.11 -1.13 -18.38
CA TYR A 139 -22.09 -1.82 -19.18
C TYR A 139 -22.63 -2.29 -20.54
N ALA A 140 -22.01 -1.79 -21.61
CA ALA A 140 -22.22 -2.28 -22.97
C ALA A 140 -20.89 -2.84 -23.52
N PRO A 141 -20.86 -4.07 -24.08
CA PRO A 141 -19.61 -4.74 -24.47
C PRO A 141 -18.89 -4.08 -25.66
N ASN A 142 -19.62 -3.32 -26.48
CA ASN A 142 -19.11 -2.61 -27.65
C ASN A 142 -18.52 -1.24 -27.34
N ARG A 143 -18.82 -0.67 -26.16
CA ARG A 143 -18.35 0.66 -25.73
C ARG A 143 -17.33 0.53 -24.60
N ASP A 144 -16.50 1.55 -24.43
CA ASP A 144 -15.48 1.59 -23.38
C ASP A 144 -15.84 2.55 -22.24
N ASP A 145 -16.74 2.12 -21.36
CA ASP A 145 -17.24 2.91 -20.21
C ASP A 145 -16.50 2.62 -18.89
N GLY A 146 -15.36 1.93 -18.99
CA GLY A 146 -14.53 1.59 -17.84
C GLY A 146 -13.92 2.81 -17.15
N ASP A 147 -13.81 2.72 -15.83
CA ASP A 147 -13.26 3.77 -14.97
C ASP A 147 -11.73 3.85 -15.03
N MET A 148 -11.18 5.00 -14.64
CA MET A 148 -9.73 5.16 -14.54
C MET A 148 -9.24 4.55 -13.23
N CYS A 149 -8.25 3.64 -13.33
CA CYS A 149 -7.72 2.93 -12.18
C CYS A 149 -6.29 3.40 -11.89
N ILE A 150 -6.07 3.85 -10.66
CA ILE A 150 -4.77 4.22 -10.13
C ILE A 150 -4.37 3.17 -9.09
N VAL A 151 -3.23 2.53 -9.28
CA VAL A 151 -2.67 1.56 -8.33
C VAL A 151 -1.47 2.20 -7.63
N ILE A 152 -1.47 2.15 -6.30
CA ILE A 152 -0.36 2.62 -5.45
C ILE A 152 0.37 1.44 -4.79
N ASN A 153 1.58 1.68 -4.30
CA ASN A 153 2.40 0.70 -3.56
C ASN A 153 2.67 -0.61 -4.34
N ALA A 154 2.98 -0.53 -5.64
CA ALA A 154 3.23 -1.73 -6.44
C ALA A 154 4.44 -2.57 -5.95
N LYS A 155 5.35 -1.97 -5.18
CA LYS A 155 6.50 -2.66 -4.56
C LYS A 155 6.07 -3.70 -3.51
N ASP A 156 5.00 -3.42 -2.78
CA ASP A 156 4.55 -4.21 -1.62
C ASP A 156 3.52 -5.29 -1.98
N ILE A 157 3.51 -5.72 -3.24
CA ILE A 157 2.56 -6.71 -3.72
C ILE A 157 2.93 -8.11 -3.24
N SER A 158 1.92 -8.88 -2.80
CA SER A 158 2.15 -10.21 -2.29
C SER A 158 2.02 -11.28 -3.37
N VAL A 159 2.96 -12.23 -3.36
CA VAL A 159 2.95 -13.40 -4.23
C VAL A 159 3.09 -14.64 -3.35
N THR A 160 2.20 -15.61 -3.55
CA THR A 160 2.12 -16.82 -2.71
C THR A 160 3.18 -17.86 -3.08
N GLY A 161 3.76 -18.55 -2.09
CA GLY A 161 4.63 -19.71 -2.31
C GLY A 161 6.00 -19.33 -2.89
N ARG A 162 6.58 -20.22 -3.70
CA ARG A 162 7.91 -20.04 -4.33
C ARG A 162 7.88 -19.32 -5.67
N LYS A 163 6.74 -18.71 -6.02
CA LYS A 163 6.53 -18.04 -7.31
C LYS A 163 7.48 -16.86 -7.57
N MET A 164 8.08 -16.28 -6.53
CA MET A 164 9.09 -15.23 -6.68
C MET A 164 10.30 -15.67 -7.50
N THR A 165 10.73 -16.92 -7.31
CA THR A 165 11.84 -17.53 -8.06
C THR A 165 11.34 -18.30 -9.27
N ASP A 166 10.24 -19.04 -9.11
CA ASP A 166 9.81 -20.03 -10.11
C ASP A 166 9.11 -19.38 -11.30
N LYS A 167 8.53 -18.19 -11.13
CA LYS A 167 7.83 -17.51 -12.22
C LYS A 167 8.81 -16.76 -13.10
N VAL A 168 8.92 -17.22 -14.35
CA VAL A 168 9.76 -16.61 -15.37
C VAL A 168 8.92 -15.90 -16.43
N TYR A 169 9.34 -14.71 -16.83
CA TYR A 169 8.82 -13.96 -17.96
C TYR A 169 9.67 -14.24 -19.18
N TYR A 170 9.05 -14.79 -20.22
CA TYR A 170 9.67 -15.03 -21.52
C TYR A 170 9.23 -13.99 -22.53
N TRP A 171 10.17 -13.55 -23.37
CA TRP A 171 9.87 -12.81 -24.59
C TRP A 171 10.96 -13.07 -25.64
N HIS A 172 10.55 -13.04 -26.91
CA HIS A 172 11.45 -13.23 -28.04
C HIS A 172 11.67 -11.89 -28.75
N THR A 173 12.86 -11.63 -29.26
CA THR A 173 13.16 -10.39 -29.99
C THR A 173 12.81 -10.44 -31.48
N GLY A 174 12.62 -11.63 -32.04
CA GLY A 174 12.32 -11.88 -33.45
C GLY A 174 13.42 -12.64 -34.19
N TYR A 175 14.68 -12.54 -33.74
CA TYR A 175 15.82 -13.26 -34.30
C TYR A 175 15.92 -14.70 -33.76
N ILE A 176 16.26 -15.65 -34.61
CA ILE A 176 16.41 -17.07 -34.25
C ILE A 176 17.37 -17.22 -33.06
N GLY A 177 16.99 -18.02 -32.06
CA GLY A 177 17.81 -18.29 -30.86
C GLY A 177 17.75 -17.21 -29.76
N HIS A 178 17.03 -16.10 -29.94
CA HIS A 178 17.02 -14.98 -29.00
C HIS A 178 15.82 -15.00 -28.05
N LEU A 179 15.63 -16.11 -27.32
CA LEU A 179 14.67 -16.18 -26.22
C LEU A 179 15.26 -15.50 -24.99
N LYS A 180 14.64 -14.41 -24.56
CA LYS A 180 15.01 -13.71 -23.34
C LYS A 180 14.09 -14.13 -22.21
N GLU A 181 14.71 -14.37 -21.06
CA GLU A 181 14.01 -14.74 -19.84
C GLU A 181 14.37 -13.80 -18.70
N ARG A 182 13.44 -13.64 -17.76
CA ARG A 182 13.68 -12.91 -16.52
C ARG A 182 12.78 -13.46 -15.43
N THR A 183 13.33 -13.73 -14.25
CA THR A 183 12.53 -14.17 -13.11
C THR A 183 11.64 -13.05 -12.57
N LEU A 184 10.60 -13.40 -11.84
CA LEU A 184 9.71 -12.44 -11.19
C LEU A 184 10.47 -11.59 -10.17
N LYS A 185 11.40 -12.18 -9.41
CA LYS A 185 12.27 -11.48 -8.47
C LYS A 185 13.06 -10.37 -9.16
N ASP A 186 13.72 -10.67 -10.27
CA ASP A 186 14.50 -9.68 -11.02
C ASP A 186 13.61 -8.61 -11.64
N GLN A 187 12.43 -9.00 -12.12
CA GLN A 187 11.46 -8.07 -12.68
C GLN A 187 10.91 -7.10 -11.61
N MET A 188 10.66 -7.58 -10.38
CA MET A 188 10.23 -6.73 -9.26
C MET A 188 11.31 -5.77 -8.80
N ALA A 189 12.58 -6.20 -8.82
CA ALA A 189 13.71 -5.34 -8.50
C ALA A 189 13.91 -4.22 -9.55
N LYS A 190 13.70 -4.55 -10.82
CA LYS A 190 13.86 -3.59 -11.91
C LYS A 190 12.67 -2.64 -12.04
N ASP A 191 11.49 -3.18 -12.30
CA ASP A 191 10.27 -2.42 -12.58
C ASP A 191 9.04 -3.18 -12.04
N PRO A 192 8.64 -2.94 -10.76
CA PRO A 192 7.51 -3.62 -10.14
C PRO A 192 6.17 -3.26 -10.83
N THR A 193 6.07 -2.06 -11.39
CA THR A 193 4.90 -1.59 -12.14
C THR A 193 4.57 -2.49 -13.34
N GLU A 194 5.59 -3.00 -14.04
CA GLU A 194 5.40 -3.85 -15.23
C GLU A 194 4.82 -5.22 -14.88
N VAL A 195 5.06 -5.72 -13.66
CA VAL A 195 4.50 -6.99 -13.19
C VAL A 195 2.98 -6.92 -13.16
N ILE A 196 2.44 -5.83 -12.59
CA ILE A 196 0.99 -5.59 -12.48
C ILE A 196 0.40 -5.29 -13.86
N ARG A 197 1.04 -4.40 -14.64
CA ARG A 197 0.58 -4.04 -15.98
C ARG A 197 0.44 -5.27 -16.87
N LYS A 198 1.46 -6.12 -16.95
CA LYS A 198 1.42 -7.36 -17.74
C LYS A 198 0.36 -8.34 -17.24
N ALA A 199 0.13 -8.43 -15.92
CA ALA A 199 -0.90 -9.28 -15.37
C ALA A 199 -2.30 -8.80 -15.79
N VAL A 200 -2.59 -7.51 -15.66
CA VAL A 200 -3.89 -6.92 -16.03
C VAL A 200 -4.10 -6.98 -17.54
N MET A 201 -3.09 -6.62 -18.34
CA MET A 201 -3.17 -6.67 -19.80
C MET A 201 -3.52 -8.07 -20.32
N ARG A 202 -2.99 -9.12 -19.67
CA ARG A 202 -3.31 -10.52 -20.00
C ARG A 202 -4.69 -10.98 -19.51
N MET A 203 -5.31 -10.25 -18.56
CA MET A 203 -6.67 -10.51 -18.07
C MET A 203 -7.74 -9.77 -18.90
N LEU A 204 -7.37 -8.72 -19.63
CA LEU A 204 -8.28 -8.01 -20.53
C LEU A 204 -8.59 -8.85 -21.79
N PRO A 205 -9.80 -8.72 -22.36
CA PRO A 205 -10.15 -9.39 -23.61
C PRO A 205 -9.23 -8.93 -24.75
N ARG A 206 -8.83 -9.86 -25.62
CA ARG A 206 -7.97 -9.56 -26.77
C ARG A 206 -8.80 -8.95 -27.89
N ASN A 207 -8.97 -7.64 -27.87
CA ASN A 207 -9.66 -6.86 -28.91
C ASN A 207 -8.95 -5.51 -29.14
N LYS A 208 -9.44 -4.72 -30.10
CA LYS A 208 -8.88 -3.38 -30.40
C LYS A 208 -8.99 -2.41 -29.20
N LEU A 209 -10.04 -2.56 -28.38
CA LEU A 209 -10.28 -1.74 -27.18
C LEU A 209 -9.31 -2.06 -26.03
N ARG A 210 -8.57 -3.18 -26.09
CA ARG A 210 -7.68 -3.61 -25.01
C ARG A 210 -6.62 -2.57 -24.70
N ASP A 211 -6.03 -1.99 -25.73
CA ASP A 211 -4.93 -1.05 -25.57
C ASP A 211 -5.45 0.31 -25.05
N ASP A 212 -6.67 0.69 -25.42
CA ASP A 212 -7.33 1.89 -24.88
C ASP A 212 -7.70 1.71 -23.40
N ARG A 213 -8.13 0.50 -23.00
CA ARG A 213 -8.35 0.14 -21.59
C ARG A 213 -7.05 0.12 -20.79
N ASP A 214 -5.94 -0.41 -21.33
CA ASP A 214 -4.64 -0.40 -20.63
C ASP A 214 -4.13 1.03 -20.40
N ARG A 215 -4.40 1.96 -21.31
CA ARG A 215 -4.05 3.38 -21.14
C ARG A 215 -4.78 4.06 -19.97
N LYS A 216 -5.94 3.55 -19.55
CA LYS A 216 -6.68 3.98 -18.35
C LYS A 216 -6.08 3.44 -17.04
N LEU A 217 -5.14 2.50 -17.11
CA LEU A 217 -4.45 1.96 -15.94
C LEU A 217 -3.16 2.74 -15.66
N ARG A 218 -3.06 3.32 -14.46
CA ARG A 218 -1.86 3.98 -13.95
C ARG A 218 -1.38 3.29 -12.68
N ILE A 219 -0.08 3.04 -12.61
CA ILE A 219 0.51 2.24 -11.52
C ILE A 219 1.74 2.98 -11.03
N PHE A 220 1.79 3.23 -9.74
CA PHE A 220 2.89 3.85 -9.04
C PHE A 220 3.56 2.83 -8.13
N ALA A 221 4.89 2.87 -8.10
CA ALA A 221 5.68 1.99 -7.25
C ALA A 221 5.57 2.40 -5.77
N ASP A 222 5.42 3.71 -5.55
CA ASP A 222 5.28 4.35 -4.25
C ASP A 222 3.80 4.62 -3.91
N GLY A 223 3.56 5.15 -2.72
CA GLY A 223 2.21 5.51 -2.24
C GLY A 223 1.67 6.82 -2.80
N GLU A 224 2.52 7.64 -3.39
CA GLU A 224 2.15 8.96 -3.91
C GLU A 224 1.69 8.91 -5.36
N HIS A 225 0.64 9.68 -5.68
CA HIS A 225 0.15 9.85 -7.04
C HIS A 225 -0.07 11.33 -7.40
N PRO A 226 0.14 11.74 -8.66
CA PRO A 226 0.04 13.13 -9.08
C PRO A 226 -1.40 13.61 -9.36
N PHE A 227 -2.42 12.78 -9.16
CA PHE A 227 -3.81 13.06 -9.57
C PHE A 227 -4.67 13.73 -8.48
N GLY A 228 -4.06 14.50 -7.58
CA GLY A 228 -4.74 15.11 -6.43
C GLY A 228 -5.88 16.08 -6.77
N ASP A 229 -5.86 16.68 -7.97
CA ASP A 229 -6.83 17.70 -8.38
C ASP A 229 -8.22 17.11 -8.74
N ARG A 230 -8.34 15.79 -8.86
CA ARG A 230 -9.56 15.11 -9.33
C ARG A 230 -10.30 14.42 -8.20
N PRO A 231 -11.64 14.28 -8.29
CA PRO A 231 -12.40 13.52 -7.31
C PRO A 231 -12.01 12.04 -7.38
N ILE A 232 -11.31 11.57 -6.35
CA ILE A 232 -10.83 10.19 -6.25
C ILE A 232 -11.71 9.40 -5.30
N GLU A 233 -12.19 8.24 -5.77
CA GLU A 233 -12.90 7.25 -4.97
C GLU A 233 -11.92 6.12 -4.56
N PRO A 234 -11.63 5.92 -3.27
CA PRO A 234 -10.84 4.77 -2.84
C PRO A 234 -11.63 3.47 -3.07
N TYR A 235 -11.03 2.50 -3.75
CA TYR A 235 -11.65 1.21 -3.99
C TYR A 235 -11.29 0.22 -2.88
N VAL A 236 -12.31 -0.32 -2.23
CA VAL A 236 -12.16 -1.37 -1.23
C VAL A 236 -12.33 -2.72 -1.90
N MET A 237 -11.35 -3.61 -1.71
CA MET A 237 -11.40 -4.98 -2.21
C MET A 237 -12.58 -5.73 -1.57
N PRO A 238 -13.38 -6.49 -2.33
CA PRO A 238 -14.46 -7.30 -1.75
C PRO A 238 -13.89 -8.29 -0.71
N PRO A 239 -14.58 -8.47 0.44
CA PRO A 239 -14.08 -9.30 1.51
C PRO A 239 -13.91 -10.74 1.04
N ARG A 240 -12.80 -11.35 1.45
CA ARG A 240 -12.51 -12.74 1.12
C ARG A 240 -13.36 -13.64 2.01
N THR A 241 -14.39 -14.28 1.46
CA THR A 241 -14.99 -15.45 2.10
C THR A 241 -13.98 -16.60 2.03
N VAL A 242 -13.14 -16.74 3.06
CA VAL A 242 -12.34 -17.94 3.23
C VAL A 242 -13.33 -19.05 3.54
N ARG A 243 -13.42 -20.07 2.68
CA ARG A 243 -14.05 -21.33 3.11
C ARG A 243 -13.26 -21.78 4.32
N GLU A 244 -13.87 -21.76 5.49
CA GLU A 244 -13.28 -22.35 6.69
C GLU A 244 -12.71 -23.71 6.28
N MET A 245 -11.44 -23.94 6.63
CA MET A 245 -10.88 -25.27 6.44
C MET A 245 -11.76 -26.20 7.26
N ARG A 246 -12.62 -26.99 6.61
CA ARG A 246 -13.36 -28.05 7.30
C ARG A 246 -12.29 -28.84 8.08
N PRO A 247 -12.32 -28.83 9.42
CA PRO A 247 -11.31 -29.55 10.19
C PRO A 247 -11.31 -30.98 9.69
N ARG A 248 -10.14 -31.58 9.40
CA ARG A 248 -10.07 -33.00 9.02
C ARG A 248 -10.83 -33.86 10.05
N ALA A 249 -10.77 -33.46 11.32
CA ALA A 249 -11.57 -34.00 12.42
C ALA A 249 -13.07 -33.95 12.16
N ARG A 250 -13.66 -32.80 11.77
CA ARG A 250 -15.11 -32.69 11.48
C ARG A 250 -15.54 -33.55 10.29
N ARG A 251 -14.69 -33.71 9.26
CA ARG A 251 -14.97 -34.65 8.14
C ARG A 251 -14.84 -36.11 8.57
N ALA A 252 -13.87 -36.44 9.42
CA ALA A 252 -13.71 -37.78 9.97
C ALA A 252 -14.90 -38.14 10.88
N MET A 253 -15.34 -37.21 11.75
CA MET A 253 -16.52 -37.36 12.59
C MET A 253 -17.79 -37.52 11.77
N VAL A 254 -18.04 -36.67 10.77
CA VAL A 254 -19.23 -36.80 9.90
C VAL A 254 -19.21 -38.11 9.09
N ARG A 255 -18.03 -38.57 8.65
CA ARG A 255 -17.88 -39.87 7.98
C ARG A 255 -18.09 -41.04 8.94
N ALA A 256 -17.62 -40.93 10.17
CA ALA A 256 -17.80 -41.92 11.22
C ALA A 256 -19.28 -42.00 11.63
N GLN A 257 -19.94 -40.86 11.84
CA GLN A 257 -21.38 -40.75 12.10
C GLN A 257 -22.19 -41.37 10.96
N LYS A 258 -21.93 -40.99 9.71
CA LYS A 258 -22.62 -41.55 8.55
C LYS A 258 -22.37 -43.06 8.38
N LYS A 259 -21.16 -43.54 8.71
CA LYS A 259 -20.85 -44.98 8.72
C LYS A 259 -21.60 -45.70 9.84
N ALA A 260 -21.67 -45.12 11.04
CA ALA A 260 -22.43 -45.65 12.16
C ALA A 260 -23.93 -45.65 11.89
N GLU A 261 -24.47 -44.61 11.25
CA GLU A 261 -25.86 -44.54 10.79
C GLU A 261 -26.17 -45.62 9.74
N MET A 262 -25.27 -45.82 8.75
CA MET A 262 -25.43 -46.89 7.76
C MET A 262 -25.35 -48.30 8.39
N GLN A 263 -24.54 -48.46 9.43
CA GLN A 263 -24.43 -49.72 10.19
C GLN A 263 -25.66 -49.94 11.09
N ALA A 264 -26.18 -48.88 11.71
CA ALA A 264 -27.39 -48.91 12.53
C ALA A 264 -28.67 -49.10 11.69
N GLN A 265 -28.67 -48.63 10.44
CA GLN A 265 -29.75 -48.85 9.47
C GLN A 265 -29.67 -50.22 8.76
N GLY A 266 -28.76 -51.12 9.18
CA GLY A 266 -28.69 -52.49 8.65
C GLY A 266 -28.30 -52.59 7.18
N GLY A 267 -27.56 -51.61 6.66
CA GLY A 267 -27.28 -51.47 5.22
C GLY A 267 -26.09 -52.28 4.73
N SER A 268 -26.12 -53.61 4.84
CA SER A 268 -25.17 -54.47 4.13
C SER A 268 -25.71 -55.87 3.80
N ASP A 269 -26.93 -56.01 3.28
CA ASP A 269 -27.36 -57.28 2.65
C ASP A 269 -28.24 -57.13 1.39
N THR A 270 -28.79 -55.95 1.08
CA THR A 270 -29.74 -55.81 -0.06
C THR A 270 -29.09 -55.79 -1.46
N ARG A 271 -27.79 -55.49 -1.60
CA ARG A 271 -27.10 -55.51 -2.91
C ARG A 271 -26.55 -56.87 -3.31
N LYS A 272 -26.34 -57.79 -2.35
CA LYS A 272 -25.89 -59.15 -2.64
C LYS A 272 -27.07 -60.08 -2.98
N ASN A 273 -28.22 -59.91 -2.31
CA ASN A 273 -29.43 -60.68 -2.65
C ASN A 273 -29.98 -60.35 -4.04
N LYS A 274 -30.02 -59.07 -4.43
CA LYS A 274 -30.57 -58.68 -5.75
C LYS A 274 -29.73 -59.16 -6.95
N LYS A 275 -28.47 -59.57 -6.75
CA LYS A 275 -27.64 -60.17 -7.82
C LYS A 275 -27.83 -61.69 -7.90
N LYS A 276 -28.08 -62.35 -6.75
CA LYS A 276 -28.41 -63.78 -6.71
C LYS A 276 -29.81 -64.07 -7.26
N GLU A 277 -30.80 -63.24 -6.93
CA GLU A 277 -32.17 -63.42 -7.41
C GLU A 277 -32.29 -63.26 -8.94
N VAL A 278 -31.46 -62.41 -9.56
CA VAL A 278 -31.43 -62.24 -11.03
C VAL A 278 -30.67 -63.37 -11.72
N GLU A 279 -29.63 -63.93 -11.08
CA GLU A 279 -28.90 -65.09 -11.60
C GLU A 279 -29.73 -66.40 -11.47
N GLU A 280 -30.62 -66.51 -10.47
CA GLU A 280 -31.49 -67.68 -10.28
C GLU A 280 -32.77 -67.66 -11.16
N GLU A 281 -33.22 -66.49 -11.65
CA GLU A 281 -34.33 -66.38 -12.61
C GLU A 281 -33.90 -66.54 -14.08
N GLU A 282 -32.63 -66.31 -14.42
CA GLU A 282 -32.11 -66.55 -15.78
C GLU A 282 -31.75 -68.03 -16.05
N ASP A 283 -31.60 -68.84 -15.00
CA ASP A 283 -31.23 -70.25 -15.05
C ASP A 283 -32.42 -71.23 -14.86
N ALA A 284 -33.67 -70.73 -14.78
CA ALA A 284 -34.91 -71.50 -14.60
C ALA A 284 -35.87 -71.40 -15.80
#